data_AF-A0A813KK53-F1
#
_entry.id   AF-A0A813KK53-F1
#
_cell.length_a   1.000
_cell.length_b   1.000
_cell.length_c   1.000
_cell.angle_alpha   90.00
_cell.angle_beta   90.00
_cell.angle_gamma   90.00
#
_symmetry.space_group_name_H-M   'P 1'
#
loop_
_entity.id
_entity.type
_entity.pdbx_description
1 polymer ?
#
loop_
_entity_poly.entity_id
_entity_poly.type
_entity_poly.pdbx_seq_one_letter_code
_entity_poly.pdbx_strand_id
1 'polypeptide(L)'
;MPRRKKPEDLSGIDRHFKWIGSKYDNRRFIAEHVPQQVREVRSPFFGSAAVELDLLRTRPGLSVRASDKHTALVVFWKAMLACPEDVANKLARLVTKNPISKMEFKRMADGIREGTHELACADSSLTAARFWLVNSLCFNANMSRLSFSGVLAASLARNRETRLKRRPGLGDQTAGRLHVQVQDAFEAIESSPAESFLFLDPPYLHEKKTEAAKVKVEFCGQCCRCSKAYKCETRFQKHVKGCQATSLDLPKGCNEVACLRCGKCFTQQAGFTKHTASCLSSSVNLVSGEGPAKLRKRTFFCKQPQYACGPNWGMDEHRKLHDTLVTRSRWILCHDVVVEVVVVIIVVVDVDVEVDVG
;
A
#
# COMPACT_ATOMS: atom_id res chain seq x y z
N MET A 1 31.88 33.17 6.32
CA MET A 1 30.73 32.29 6.62
C MET A 1 31.10 30.84 6.35
N PRO A 2 31.00 29.92 7.31
CA PRO A 2 31.24 28.50 7.05
C PRO A 2 30.18 28.00 6.05
N ARG A 3 30.63 27.39 4.95
CA ARG A 3 29.74 26.79 3.95
C ARG A 3 28.87 25.74 4.64
N ARG A 4 27.54 25.91 4.63
CA ARG A 4 26.59 24.85 5.01
C ARG A 4 26.96 23.60 4.19
N LYS A 5 27.35 22.51 4.87
CA LYS A 5 27.52 21.20 4.24
C LYS A 5 26.22 20.89 3.50
N LYS A 6 26.30 20.51 2.22
CA LYS A 6 25.16 19.93 1.51
C LYS A 6 24.66 18.75 2.34
N PRO A 7 23.35 18.60 2.56
CA PRO A 7 22.82 17.39 3.19
C PRO A 7 23.32 16.20 2.38
N GLU A 8 23.90 15.21 3.06
CA GLU A 8 24.31 13.97 2.42
C GLU A 8 23.12 13.39 1.65
N ASP A 9 23.38 12.90 0.43
CA ASP A 9 22.38 12.24 -0.38
C ASP A 9 22.06 10.88 0.25
N LEU A 10 21.12 10.87 1.19
CA LEU A 10 20.61 9.68 1.86
C LEU A 10 19.66 8.86 0.95
N SER A 11 19.63 9.12 -0.37
CA SER A 11 18.76 8.39 -1.28
C SER A 11 19.16 6.91 -1.34
N GLY A 12 18.20 6.04 -1.05
CA GLY A 12 18.35 4.59 -1.13
C GLY A 12 18.82 3.86 0.12
N ILE A 13 19.21 4.54 1.21
CA ILE A 13 19.72 3.88 2.42
C ILE A 13 18.67 2.95 3.04
N ASP A 14 17.40 3.36 3.07
CA ASP A 14 16.31 2.55 3.66
C ASP A 14 15.67 1.56 2.67
N ARG A 15 16.24 1.37 1.46
CA ARG A 15 15.67 0.49 0.42
C ARG A 15 16.52 -0.76 0.23
N HIS A 16 16.44 -1.67 1.20
CA HIS A 16 17.23 -2.91 1.21
C HIS A 16 16.82 -3.90 0.13
N PHE A 17 15.52 -4.03 -0.16
CA PHE A 17 14.97 -4.85 -1.23
C PHE A 17 13.66 -4.22 -1.74
N LYS A 18 13.09 -4.78 -2.82
CA LYS A 18 11.81 -4.31 -3.35
C LYS A 18 10.66 -5.03 -2.65
N TRP A 19 9.68 -4.28 -2.20
CA TRP A 19 8.48 -4.85 -1.58
C TRP A 19 7.23 -4.21 -2.15
N ILE A 20 6.26 -5.04 -2.48
CA ILE A 20 4.92 -4.61 -2.87
C ILE A 20 4.29 -3.91 -1.66
N GLY A 21 3.64 -2.77 -1.87
CA GLY A 21 3.08 -1.98 -0.78
C GLY A 21 4.06 -1.01 -0.12
N SER A 22 5.36 -1.06 -0.44
CA SER A 22 6.36 -0.24 0.25
C SER A 22 6.03 1.25 0.26
N LYS A 23 6.04 1.84 1.46
CA LYS A 23 5.84 3.29 1.67
C LYS A 23 7.10 4.12 1.50
N TYR A 24 8.15 3.60 0.85
CA TYR A 24 9.43 4.29 0.72
C TYR A 24 9.29 5.74 0.23
N ASP A 25 8.50 5.98 -0.81
CA ASP A 25 8.37 7.32 -1.40
C ASP A 25 7.60 8.29 -0.48
N ASN A 26 6.73 7.77 0.40
CA ASN A 26 5.92 8.55 1.34
C ASN A 26 6.43 8.49 2.79
N ARG A 27 7.57 7.83 3.04
CA ARG A 27 7.99 7.46 4.41
C ARG A 27 8.18 8.64 5.35
N ARG A 28 8.78 9.73 4.85
CA ARG A 28 9.03 10.94 5.63
C ARG A 28 7.74 11.64 6.01
N PHE A 29 6.83 11.76 5.05
CA PHE A 29 5.51 12.34 5.28
C PHE A 29 4.74 11.54 6.34
N ILE A 30 4.75 10.21 6.25
CA ILE A 30 4.10 9.35 7.25
C ILE A 30 4.79 9.51 8.62
N ALA A 31 6.12 9.52 8.67
CA ALA A 31 6.89 9.66 9.90
C ALA A 31 6.63 11.00 10.62
N GLU A 32 6.42 12.09 9.87
CA GLU A 32 6.05 13.41 10.42
C GLU A 32 4.70 13.41 11.16
N HIS A 33 3.81 12.46 10.85
CA HIS A 33 2.50 12.35 11.51
C HIS A 33 2.54 11.47 12.76
N VAL A 34 3.65 10.78 13.05
CA VAL A 34 3.82 10.06 14.31
C VAL A 34 4.10 11.09 15.42
N PRO A 35 3.26 11.22 16.47
CA PRO A 35 3.42 12.22 17.51
C PRO A 35 4.80 12.15 18.19
N GLN A 36 5.39 13.30 18.54
CA GLN A 36 6.78 13.38 19.04
C GLN A 36 6.98 12.71 20.41
N GLN A 37 5.92 12.62 21.21
CA GLN A 37 5.91 11.96 22.51
C GLN A 37 5.91 10.42 22.43
N VAL A 38 5.63 9.84 21.25
CA VAL A 38 5.70 8.38 21.04
C VAL A 38 7.14 7.90 21.22
N ARG A 39 7.34 6.96 22.16
CA ARG A 39 8.64 6.31 22.42
C ARG A 39 8.76 4.92 21.81
N GLU A 40 7.64 4.27 21.53
CA GLU A 40 7.60 2.94 20.91
C GLU A 40 6.48 2.91 19.84
N VAL A 41 6.79 2.36 18.67
CA VAL A 41 5.83 2.10 17.59
C VAL A 41 5.64 0.59 17.43
N ARG A 42 4.38 0.14 17.35
CA ARG A 42 4.02 -1.24 16.99
C ARG A 42 3.64 -1.30 15.51
N SER A 43 4.39 -2.08 14.73
CA SER A 43 4.16 -2.23 13.28
C SER A 43 3.82 -3.68 12.93
N PRO A 44 2.53 -4.07 12.91
CA PRO A 44 2.11 -5.44 12.64
C PRO A 44 2.12 -5.84 11.14
N PHE A 45 2.57 -4.94 10.26
CA PHE A 45 2.70 -5.15 8.81
C PHE A 45 4.07 -4.67 8.32
N PHE A 46 5.14 -5.26 8.85
CA PHE A 46 6.48 -4.68 8.75
C PHE A 46 6.98 -4.49 7.30
N GLY A 47 6.74 -5.46 6.42
CA GLY A 47 7.11 -5.37 5.01
C GLY A 47 8.57 -4.92 4.77
N SER A 48 8.76 -3.84 4.01
CA SER A 48 10.08 -3.26 3.71
C SER A 48 10.68 -2.38 4.82
N ALA A 49 9.97 -2.17 5.93
CA ALA A 49 10.41 -1.32 7.05
C ALA A 49 10.66 0.16 6.71
N ALA A 50 10.10 0.65 5.59
CA ALA A 50 10.53 1.94 5.05
C ALA A 50 10.20 3.13 5.99
N VAL A 51 9.05 3.09 6.67
CA VAL A 51 8.64 4.14 7.61
C VAL A 51 9.38 3.97 8.94
N GLU A 52 9.51 2.72 9.39
CA GLU A 52 10.13 2.32 10.64
C GLU A 52 11.61 2.70 10.68
N LEU A 53 12.35 2.43 9.60
CA LEU A 53 13.76 2.83 9.50
C LEU A 53 13.91 4.36 9.45
N ASP A 54 12.99 5.07 8.78
CA ASP A 54 12.99 6.53 8.75
C ASP A 54 12.75 7.12 10.15
N LEU A 55 11.80 6.55 10.91
CA LEU A 55 11.52 6.90 12.31
C LEU A 55 12.73 6.65 13.21
N LEU A 56 13.33 5.45 13.15
CA LEU A 56 14.49 5.10 13.98
C LEU A 56 15.70 6.01 13.71
N ARG A 57 15.89 6.42 12.45
CA ARG A 57 16.97 7.33 12.03
C ARG A 57 16.73 8.76 12.48
N THR A 58 15.49 9.24 12.41
CA THR A 58 15.15 10.65 12.68
C THR A 58 14.80 10.91 14.15
N ARG A 59 14.50 9.87 14.94
CA ARG A 59 14.08 9.99 16.34
C ARG A 59 14.96 9.14 17.25
N PRO A 60 16.08 9.69 17.75
CA PRO A 60 16.88 9.04 18.77
C PRO A 60 16.04 8.74 20.02
N GLY A 61 16.05 7.50 20.49
CA GLY A 61 15.25 7.06 21.63
C GLY A 61 13.85 6.54 21.31
N LEU A 62 13.42 6.55 20.04
CA LEU A 62 12.26 5.77 19.60
C LEU A 62 12.68 4.32 19.36
N SER A 63 11.83 3.37 19.78
CA SER A 63 11.94 1.95 19.44
C SER A 63 10.77 1.50 18.55
N VAL A 64 10.97 0.41 17.82
CA VAL A 64 9.97 -0.22 16.96
C VAL A 64 9.88 -1.69 17.33
N ARG A 65 8.66 -2.16 17.63
CA ARG A 65 8.37 -3.60 17.66
C ARG A 65 7.51 -3.92 16.45
N ALA A 66 8.08 -4.71 15.57
CA ALA A 66 7.49 -5.06 14.31
C ALA A 66 7.17 -6.55 14.23
N SER A 67 6.14 -6.87 13.47
CA SER A 67 5.84 -8.23 13.10
C SER A 67 5.37 -8.31 11.66
N ASP A 68 5.52 -9.50 11.09
CA ASP A 68 4.96 -9.83 9.79
C ASP A 68 4.60 -11.32 9.75
N LYS A 69 3.56 -11.65 8.98
CA LYS A 69 3.14 -13.04 8.78
C LYS A 69 4.11 -13.80 7.86
N HIS A 70 4.90 -13.08 7.04
CA HIS A 70 5.82 -13.68 6.10
C HIS A 70 7.13 -14.12 6.78
N THR A 71 7.22 -15.38 7.18
CA THR A 71 8.39 -15.94 7.91
C THR A 71 9.73 -15.63 7.25
N ALA A 72 9.88 -15.81 5.93
CA ALA A 72 11.15 -15.52 5.25
C ALA A 72 11.59 -14.05 5.33
N LEU A 73 10.63 -13.13 5.36
CA LEU A 73 10.89 -11.70 5.51
C LEU A 73 11.41 -11.42 6.92
N VAL A 74 10.78 -12.01 7.94
CA VAL A 74 11.23 -11.87 9.33
C VAL A 74 12.61 -12.48 9.52
N VAL A 75 12.88 -13.66 8.94
CA VAL A 75 14.23 -14.28 8.97
C VAL A 75 15.26 -13.37 8.31
N PHE A 76 14.94 -12.77 7.16
CA PHE A 76 15.79 -11.78 6.52
C PHE A 76 16.14 -10.63 7.49
N TRP A 77 15.13 -9.99 8.08
CA TRP A 77 15.34 -8.86 8.99
C TRP A 77 16.11 -9.24 10.25
N LYS A 78 15.82 -10.40 10.85
CA LYS A 78 16.56 -10.90 12.01
C LYS A 78 18.04 -11.12 11.69
N ALA A 79 18.36 -11.74 10.55
CA ALA A 79 19.75 -11.94 10.12
C ALA A 79 20.46 -10.60 9.87
N MET A 80 19.76 -9.66 9.21
CA MET A 80 20.25 -8.30 8.97
C MET A 80 20.54 -7.54 10.27
N LEU A 81 19.72 -7.71 11.30
CA LEU A 81 19.90 -7.09 12.62
C LEU A 81 21.01 -7.75 13.43
N ALA A 82 21.21 -9.05 13.26
CA ALA A 82 22.23 -9.82 13.99
C ALA A 82 23.64 -9.61 13.42
N CYS A 83 23.82 -9.77 12.11
CA CYS A 83 25.13 -9.62 11.47
C CYS A 83 24.97 -9.26 9.97
N PRO A 84 24.80 -7.97 9.62
CA PRO A 84 24.58 -7.56 8.24
C PRO A 84 25.77 -7.88 7.32
N GLU A 85 26.99 -7.89 7.86
CA GLU A 85 28.19 -8.26 7.09
C GLU A 85 28.23 -9.73 6.72
N ASP A 86 27.71 -10.63 7.57
CA ASP A 86 27.62 -12.05 7.21
C ASP A 86 26.61 -12.26 6.07
N VAL A 87 25.44 -11.61 6.14
CA VAL A 87 24.47 -11.62 5.03
C VAL A 87 25.11 -11.09 3.74
N ALA A 88 25.85 -9.98 3.82
CA ALA A 88 26.54 -9.39 2.67
C ALA A 88 27.61 -10.33 2.09
N ASN A 89 28.37 -11.02 2.94
CA ASN A 89 29.39 -11.98 2.53
C ASN A 89 28.76 -13.21 1.86
N LYS A 90 27.66 -13.75 2.40
CA LYS A 90 26.91 -14.85 1.78
C LYS A 90 26.34 -14.42 0.43
N LEU A 91 25.77 -13.21 0.35
CA LEU A 91 25.25 -12.66 -0.90
C LEU A 91 26.34 -12.49 -1.96
N ALA A 92 27.51 -11.97 -1.58
CA ALA A 92 28.64 -11.82 -2.49
C ALA A 92 29.13 -13.16 -3.08
N ARG A 93 29.00 -14.26 -2.32
CA ARG A 93 29.31 -15.61 -2.81
C ARG A 93 28.25 -16.15 -3.78
N LEU A 94 26.98 -15.81 -3.57
CA LEU A 94 25.87 -16.23 -4.45
C LEU A 94 25.84 -15.44 -5.77
N VAL A 95 26.23 -14.16 -5.75
CA VAL A 95 26.24 -13.30 -6.93
C VAL A 95 27.55 -13.47 -7.70
N THR A 96 27.55 -14.34 -8.70
CA THR A 96 28.73 -14.60 -9.54
C THR A 96 28.81 -13.66 -10.75
N LYS A 97 29.86 -13.81 -11.57
CA LYS A 97 29.98 -13.10 -12.86
C LYS A 97 28.98 -13.61 -13.90
N ASN A 98 28.50 -14.84 -13.76
CA ASN A 98 27.57 -15.45 -14.69
C ASN A 98 26.13 -15.15 -14.27
N PRO A 99 25.21 -14.93 -15.23
CA PRO A 99 23.79 -14.83 -14.91
C PRO A 99 23.28 -16.08 -14.21
N ILE A 100 22.55 -15.87 -13.12
CA ILE A 100 21.87 -16.95 -12.39
C ILE A 100 20.83 -17.60 -13.29
N SER A 101 20.86 -18.93 -13.37
CA SER A 101 19.91 -19.73 -14.13
C SER A 101 18.55 -19.88 -13.41
N LYS A 102 17.52 -20.27 -14.16
CA LYS A 102 16.20 -20.59 -13.60
C LYS A 102 16.27 -21.74 -12.57
N MET A 103 17.16 -22.70 -12.78
CA MET A 103 17.35 -23.83 -11.87
C MET A 103 17.98 -23.38 -10.55
N GLU A 104 19.02 -22.53 -10.60
CA GLU A 104 19.61 -21.94 -9.39
C GLU A 104 18.62 -21.04 -8.65
N PHE A 105 17.83 -20.24 -9.35
CA PHE A 105 16.73 -19.47 -8.76
C PHE A 105 15.76 -20.38 -7.98
N LYS A 106 15.33 -21.50 -8.58
CA LYS A 106 14.44 -22.46 -7.93
C LYS A 106 15.09 -23.08 -6.68
N ARG A 107 16.36 -23.51 -6.77
CA ARG A 107 17.11 -24.04 -5.62
C ARG A 107 17.22 -23.03 -4.48
N MET A 108 17.45 -21.76 -4.78
CA MET A 108 17.47 -20.71 -3.76
C MET A 108 16.09 -20.49 -3.14
N ALA A 109 15.01 -20.53 -3.94
CA ALA A 109 13.65 -20.44 -3.43
C ALA A 109 13.29 -21.62 -2.50
N ASP A 110 13.64 -22.84 -2.89
CA ASP A 110 13.46 -24.03 -2.07
C ASP A 110 14.28 -23.92 -0.77
N GLY A 111 15.53 -23.48 -0.88
CA GLY A 111 16.41 -23.24 0.27
C GLY A 111 15.97 -22.09 1.20
N ILE A 112 15.12 -21.15 0.73
CA ILE A 112 14.46 -20.18 1.62
C ILE A 112 13.37 -20.89 2.44
N ARG A 113 12.53 -21.70 1.79
CA ARG A 113 11.45 -22.45 2.46
C ARG A 113 12.02 -23.35 3.56
N GLU A 114 13.04 -24.14 3.23
CA GLU A 114 13.74 -25.00 4.19
C GLU A 114 14.32 -24.20 5.36
N GLY A 115 15.11 -23.15 5.07
CA GLY A 115 15.72 -22.32 6.11
C GLY A 115 14.73 -21.55 7.00
N THR A 116 13.47 -21.38 6.54
CA THR A 116 12.42 -20.75 7.35
C THR A 116 11.64 -21.69 8.24
N HIS A 117 11.60 -22.99 7.93
CA HIS A 117 10.91 -23.99 8.77
C HIS A 117 11.76 -24.35 10.00
N GLU A 118 13.08 -24.35 9.86
CA GLU A 118 14.03 -24.77 10.88
C GLU A 118 14.56 -23.60 11.72
N LEU A 119 13.69 -22.68 12.17
CA LEU A 119 14.00 -21.39 12.84
C LEU A 119 15.13 -21.40 13.92
N ALA A 120 15.57 -22.58 14.38
CA ALA A 120 16.62 -22.78 15.37
C ALA A 120 17.96 -23.39 14.86
N CYS A 121 18.09 -23.86 13.61
CA CYS A 121 19.29 -24.60 13.15
C CYS A 121 19.87 -24.21 11.78
N ALA A 122 19.09 -23.60 10.89
CA ALA A 122 19.57 -23.22 9.56
C ALA A 122 20.38 -21.91 9.55
N ASP A 123 21.36 -21.81 8.65
CA ASP A 123 22.15 -20.58 8.39
C ASP A 123 21.21 -19.44 7.94
N SER A 124 20.78 -18.62 8.92
CA SER A 124 19.82 -17.54 8.71
C SER A 124 20.38 -16.43 7.81
N SER A 125 21.69 -16.19 7.87
CA SER A 125 22.39 -15.27 6.97
C SER A 125 22.34 -15.73 5.52
N LEU A 126 22.56 -17.03 5.27
CA LEU A 126 22.43 -17.61 3.94
C LEU A 126 20.97 -17.55 3.44
N THR A 127 20.01 -17.81 4.33
CA THR A 127 18.57 -17.69 4.02
C THR A 127 18.21 -16.26 3.64
N ALA A 128 18.70 -15.26 4.38
CA ALA A 128 18.52 -13.85 4.08
C ALA A 128 19.17 -13.44 2.75
N ALA A 129 20.39 -13.92 2.47
CA ALA A 129 21.07 -13.67 1.20
C ALA A 129 20.29 -14.27 0.01
N ARG A 130 19.77 -15.50 0.15
CA ARG A 130 18.89 -16.12 -0.84
C ARG A 130 17.61 -15.31 -1.03
N PHE A 131 16.98 -14.85 0.05
CA PHE A 131 15.78 -14.02 -0.01
C PHE A 131 16.00 -12.74 -0.82
N TRP A 132 17.08 -12.00 -0.54
CA TRP A 132 17.41 -10.79 -1.29
C TRP A 132 17.61 -11.07 -2.78
N LEU A 133 18.30 -12.17 -3.08
CA LEU A 133 18.63 -12.55 -4.45
C LEU A 133 17.38 -13.00 -5.23
N VAL A 134 16.55 -13.87 -4.65
CA VAL A 134 15.26 -14.27 -5.23
C VAL A 134 14.36 -13.06 -5.44
N ASN A 135 14.25 -12.15 -4.46
CA ASN A 135 13.49 -10.90 -4.58
C ASN A 135 13.98 -10.05 -5.77
N SER A 136 15.29 -9.90 -5.91
CA SER A 136 15.92 -9.11 -6.98
C SER A 136 15.74 -9.70 -8.38
N LEU A 137 15.52 -11.02 -8.48
CA LEU A 137 15.34 -11.76 -9.72
C LEU A 137 13.87 -12.05 -10.06
N CYS A 138 12.98 -11.87 -9.09
CA CYS A 138 11.56 -12.12 -9.25
C CYS A 138 10.88 -10.95 -9.99
N PHE A 139 10.00 -11.27 -10.94
CA PHE A 139 9.18 -10.25 -11.61
C PHE A 139 8.36 -9.46 -10.59
N ASN A 140 8.46 -8.13 -10.63
CA ASN A 140 7.88 -7.21 -9.66
C ASN A 140 8.22 -7.50 -8.18
N ALA A 141 9.30 -8.26 -7.92
CA ALA A 141 9.70 -8.66 -6.58
C ALA A 141 8.58 -9.38 -5.79
N ASN A 142 7.69 -10.09 -6.50
CA ASN A 142 6.57 -10.77 -5.89
C ASN A 142 7.01 -12.06 -5.20
N MET A 143 7.16 -12.01 -3.88
CA MET A 143 7.59 -13.16 -3.08
C MET A 143 6.49 -14.21 -2.83
N SER A 144 5.22 -13.88 -3.06
CA SER A 144 4.11 -14.85 -2.94
C SER A 144 3.85 -15.64 -4.22
N ARG A 145 4.26 -15.10 -5.39
CA ARG A 145 4.20 -15.78 -6.69
C ARG A 145 5.53 -15.66 -7.41
N LEU A 146 6.45 -16.55 -7.06
CA LEU A 146 7.82 -16.53 -7.59
C LEU A 146 7.83 -16.76 -9.10
N SER A 147 8.33 -15.77 -9.83
CA SER A 147 8.51 -15.82 -11.29
C SER A 147 9.90 -15.34 -11.66
N PHE A 148 10.73 -16.25 -12.18
CA PHE A 148 12.11 -15.96 -12.57
C PHE A 148 12.18 -15.04 -13.79
N SER A 149 13.01 -13.99 -13.72
CA SER A 149 13.34 -13.13 -14.85
C SER A 149 14.80 -13.26 -15.27
N GLY A 150 15.04 -13.86 -16.44
CA GLY A 150 16.38 -13.93 -17.04
C GLY A 150 16.97 -12.55 -17.37
N VAL A 151 16.11 -11.57 -17.70
CA VAL A 151 16.52 -10.18 -17.94
C VAL A 151 17.10 -9.56 -16.66
N LEU A 152 16.44 -9.77 -15.51
CA LEU A 152 16.93 -9.30 -14.21
C LEU A 152 18.21 -10.02 -13.80
N ALA A 153 18.32 -11.33 -14.06
CA ALA A 153 19.53 -12.10 -13.80
C ALA A 153 20.74 -11.58 -14.60
N ALA A 154 20.57 -11.35 -15.90
CA ALA A 154 21.61 -10.78 -16.74
C ALA A 154 21.98 -9.35 -16.31
N SER A 155 20.99 -8.54 -15.92
CA SER A 155 21.23 -7.20 -15.39
C SER A 155 22.00 -7.21 -14.06
N LEU A 156 21.72 -8.16 -13.17
CA LEU A 156 22.42 -8.31 -11.91
C LEU A 156 23.89 -8.70 -12.14
N ALA A 157 24.15 -9.66 -13.02
CA ALA A 157 25.51 -10.09 -13.36
C ALA A 157 26.36 -8.94 -13.92
N ARG A 158 25.78 -8.11 -14.83
CA ARG A 158 26.45 -6.93 -15.38
C ARG A 158 26.73 -5.84 -14.35
N ASN A 159 25.79 -5.62 -13.41
CA ASN A 159 25.86 -4.52 -12.44
C ASN A 159 26.24 -4.97 -11.03
N ARG A 160 26.86 -6.16 -10.89
CA ARG A 160 27.08 -6.82 -9.59
C ARG A 160 27.84 -5.93 -8.62
N GLU A 161 28.87 -5.22 -9.08
CA GLU A 161 29.75 -4.43 -8.21
C GLU A 161 28.99 -3.24 -7.62
N THR A 162 28.21 -2.54 -8.44
CA THR A 162 27.35 -1.44 -7.99
C THR A 162 26.27 -1.94 -7.03
N ARG A 163 25.68 -3.12 -7.31
CA ARG A 163 24.63 -3.72 -6.48
C ARG A 163 25.16 -4.19 -5.13
N LEU A 164 26.32 -4.84 -5.11
CA LEU A 164 26.98 -5.33 -3.90
C LEU A 164 27.66 -4.21 -3.11
N LYS A 165 28.03 -3.07 -3.73
CA LYS A 165 28.52 -1.87 -3.01
C LYS A 165 27.39 -1.15 -2.26
N ARG A 166 26.16 -1.19 -2.79
CA ARG A 166 24.95 -0.72 -2.09
C ARG A 166 24.51 -1.74 -1.04
N ARG A 167 25.46 -2.20 -0.20
CA ARG A 167 25.21 -3.22 0.82
C ARG A 167 24.02 -2.77 1.67
N PRO A 168 23.08 -3.67 1.98
CA PRO A 168 22.11 -3.38 3.00
C PRO A 168 22.90 -3.24 4.31
N GLY A 169 23.13 -2.02 4.76
CA GLY A 169 23.65 -1.74 6.10
C GLY A 169 22.49 -1.28 6.95
N LEU A 170 22.18 -1.99 8.03
CA LEU A 170 21.40 -1.40 9.11
C LEU A 170 22.40 -0.65 9.97
N GLY A 171 22.42 0.67 9.87
CA GLY A 171 23.32 1.48 10.68
C GLY A 171 22.98 1.34 12.17
N ASP A 172 23.86 1.87 13.02
CA ASP A 172 23.77 1.78 14.50
C ASP A 172 22.40 2.20 15.06
N GLN A 173 21.62 2.99 14.32
CA GLN A 173 20.29 3.41 14.71
C GLN A 173 19.32 2.24 14.99
N THR A 174 19.49 1.05 14.42
CA THR A 174 18.57 -0.08 14.68
C THR A 174 18.97 -0.92 15.89
N ALA A 175 20.23 -0.84 16.33
CA ALA A 175 20.78 -1.69 17.38
C ALA A 175 19.99 -1.52 18.69
N GLY A 176 19.39 -2.62 19.18
CA GLY A 176 18.58 -2.63 20.40
C GLY A 176 17.26 -1.85 20.34
N ARG A 177 16.92 -1.24 19.18
CA ARG A 177 15.72 -0.41 19.01
C ARG A 177 14.71 -0.97 18.02
N LEU A 178 15.11 -1.93 17.19
CA LEU A 178 14.21 -2.63 16.27
C LEU A 178 14.11 -4.11 16.65
N HIS A 179 12.90 -4.55 16.98
CA HIS A 179 12.59 -5.96 17.21
C HIS A 179 11.62 -6.45 16.15
N VAL A 180 11.90 -7.61 15.55
CA VAL A 180 11.07 -8.18 14.48
C VAL A 180 10.73 -9.63 14.82
N GLN A 181 9.45 -9.99 14.71
CA GLN A 181 8.98 -11.36 14.97
C GLN A 181 7.97 -11.85 13.93
N VAL A 182 7.80 -13.17 13.85
CA VAL A 182 6.75 -13.79 13.03
C VAL A 182 5.49 -13.77 13.88
N GLN A 183 4.47 -13.06 13.41
CA GLN A 183 3.19 -13.00 14.10
C GLN A 183 2.10 -12.56 13.12
N ASP A 184 0.88 -13.08 13.31
CA ASP A 184 -0.28 -12.56 12.60
C ASP A 184 -0.58 -11.12 13.07
N ALA A 185 -1.04 -10.27 12.16
CA ALA A 185 -1.22 -8.86 12.46
C ALA A 185 -2.32 -8.63 13.52
N PHE A 186 -3.40 -9.42 13.52
CA PHE A 186 -4.47 -9.29 14.50
C PHE A 186 -3.97 -9.68 15.89
N GLU A 187 -3.24 -10.79 16.00
CA GLU A 187 -2.61 -11.23 17.25
C GLU A 187 -1.60 -10.19 17.76
N ALA A 188 -0.80 -9.60 16.88
CA ALA A 188 0.17 -8.56 17.23
C ALA A 188 -0.51 -7.28 17.72
N ILE A 189 -1.65 -6.91 17.14
CA ILE A 189 -2.45 -5.78 17.62
C ILE A 189 -3.02 -6.15 18.99
N GLU A 190 -3.80 -7.23 19.10
CA GLU A 190 -4.52 -7.66 20.30
C GLU A 190 -3.60 -7.87 21.52
N SER A 191 -2.42 -8.45 21.33
CA SER A 191 -1.43 -8.67 22.40
C SER A 191 -0.61 -7.43 22.77
N SER A 192 -0.71 -6.34 22.02
CA SER A 192 -0.04 -5.08 22.37
C SER A 192 -0.87 -4.27 23.38
N PRO A 193 -0.23 -3.55 24.33
CA PRO A 193 -0.94 -2.67 25.26
C PRO A 193 -1.86 -1.68 24.54
N ALA A 194 -3.02 -1.38 25.13
CA ALA A 194 -4.07 -0.58 24.48
C ALA A 194 -3.59 0.84 24.08
N GLU A 195 -2.66 1.40 24.86
CA GLU A 195 -2.04 2.72 24.72
C GLU A 195 -0.87 2.76 23.73
N SER A 196 -0.48 1.60 23.18
CA SER A 196 0.59 1.49 22.18
C SER A 196 0.24 2.27 20.92
N PHE A 197 1.20 3.00 20.37
CA PHE A 197 1.02 3.65 19.07
C PHE A 197 1.18 2.62 17.95
N LEU A 198 0.12 2.39 17.17
CA LEU A 198 0.15 1.44 16.05
C LEU A 198 0.45 2.15 14.72
N PHE A 199 1.41 1.62 13.95
CA PHE A 199 1.60 1.97 12.55
C PHE A 199 1.13 0.81 11.68
N LEU A 200 0.06 1.02 10.91
CA LEU A 200 -0.64 -0.05 10.20
C LEU A 200 -0.53 0.18 8.69
N ASP A 201 0.06 -0.78 7.99
CA ASP A 201 0.13 -0.79 6.53
C ASP A 201 -0.40 -2.12 5.98
N PRO A 202 -1.70 -2.42 6.17
CA PRO A 202 -2.27 -3.70 5.78
C PRO A 202 -2.28 -3.87 4.26
N PRO A 203 -2.42 -5.11 3.76
CA PRO A 203 -2.78 -5.31 2.37
C PRO A 203 -4.04 -4.54 2.00
N TYR A 204 -4.06 -3.98 0.80
CA TYR A 204 -5.18 -3.15 0.35
C TYR A 204 -6.39 -4.00 0.02
N LEU A 205 -7.56 -3.36 0.19
CA LEU A 205 -8.82 -3.94 -0.23
C LEU A 205 -8.75 -4.12 -1.74
N HIS A 206 -8.91 -5.35 -2.17
CA HIS A 206 -9.22 -5.62 -3.56
C HIS A 206 -10.61 -6.20 -3.57
N GLU A 207 -11.57 -5.35 -3.94
CA GLU A 207 -12.78 -5.88 -4.51
C GLU A 207 -12.30 -6.78 -5.66
N LYS A 208 -12.44 -8.10 -5.50
CA LYS A 208 -12.54 -8.93 -6.68
C LYS A 208 -13.57 -8.18 -7.50
N LYS A 209 -13.19 -7.79 -8.72
CA LYS A 209 -14.15 -7.90 -9.78
C LYS A 209 -14.57 -9.37 -9.70
N THR A 210 -15.60 -9.67 -8.90
CA THR A 210 -16.65 -10.55 -9.39
C THR A 210 -16.76 -10.16 -10.85
N GLU A 211 -16.72 -11.12 -11.75
CA GLU A 211 -17.28 -10.85 -13.06
C GLU A 211 -18.61 -10.20 -12.75
N ALA A 212 -18.65 -8.86 -12.83
CA ALA A 212 -19.81 -8.09 -12.51
C ALA A 212 -20.73 -8.66 -13.56
N ALA A 213 -21.67 -9.50 -13.13
CA ALA A 213 -22.49 -10.32 -14.01
C ALA A 213 -23.00 -9.35 -15.04
N LYS A 214 -22.40 -9.35 -16.25
CA LYS A 214 -22.22 -8.14 -17.08
C LYS A 214 -23.41 -7.23 -16.85
N VAL A 215 -23.31 -6.29 -15.91
CA VAL A 215 -24.31 -5.26 -15.83
C VAL A 215 -23.88 -4.43 -17.00
N LYS A 216 -24.41 -4.80 -18.16
CA LYS A 216 -24.41 -3.99 -19.36
C LYS A 216 -24.86 -2.64 -18.84
N VAL A 217 -23.91 -1.74 -18.63
CA VAL A 217 -24.21 -0.32 -18.56
C VAL A 217 -24.67 -0.02 -19.97
N GLU A 218 -25.97 -0.23 -20.19
CA GLU A 218 -26.43 -0.54 -21.53
C GLU A 218 -26.48 0.73 -22.37
N PHE A 219 -26.46 1.92 -21.73
CA PHE A 219 -26.50 3.22 -22.40
C PHE A 219 -25.83 4.32 -21.55
N CYS A 220 -25.05 5.20 -22.18
CA CYS A 220 -24.56 6.44 -21.58
C CYS A 220 -25.54 7.61 -21.75
N GLY A 221 -26.58 7.44 -22.57
CA GLY A 221 -27.65 8.43 -22.76
C GLY A 221 -28.65 8.04 -23.85
N GLN A 222 -29.85 8.63 -23.80
CA GLN A 222 -30.89 8.49 -24.82
C GLN A 222 -31.26 9.88 -25.36
N CYS A 223 -31.35 10.02 -26.68
CA CYS A 223 -31.74 11.28 -27.30
C CYS A 223 -33.23 11.53 -27.07
N CYS A 224 -33.58 12.62 -26.40
CA CYS A 224 -34.97 13.02 -26.17
C CYS A 224 -35.75 13.33 -27.46
N ARG A 225 -35.07 13.66 -28.56
CA ARG A 225 -35.72 14.00 -29.84
C ARG A 225 -36.13 12.78 -30.67
N CYS A 226 -35.35 11.70 -30.65
CA CYS A 226 -35.61 10.52 -31.48
C CYS A 226 -35.60 9.20 -30.70
N SER A 227 -35.47 9.27 -29.38
CA SER A 227 -35.42 8.12 -28.47
C SER A 227 -34.28 7.12 -28.74
N LYS A 228 -33.32 7.44 -29.61
CA LYS A 228 -32.14 6.57 -29.84
C LYS A 228 -31.23 6.57 -28.62
N ALA A 229 -30.88 5.38 -28.17
CA ALA A 229 -29.99 5.16 -27.03
C ALA A 229 -28.55 4.88 -27.49
N TYR A 230 -27.57 5.41 -26.77
CA TYR A 230 -26.16 5.38 -27.14
C TYR A 230 -25.32 4.80 -26.02
N LYS A 231 -24.36 3.95 -26.38
CA LYS A 231 -23.43 3.30 -25.44
C LYS A 231 -22.18 4.12 -25.11
N CYS A 232 -21.95 5.22 -25.83
CA CYS A 232 -20.72 5.99 -25.77
C CYS A 232 -21.01 7.49 -25.90
N GLU A 233 -20.43 8.27 -24.99
CA GLU A 233 -20.67 9.73 -24.86
C GLU A 233 -20.36 10.47 -26.15
N THR A 234 -19.24 10.14 -26.80
CA THR A 234 -18.83 10.77 -28.05
C THR A 234 -19.84 10.54 -29.18
N ARG A 235 -20.43 9.33 -29.25
CA ARG A 235 -21.47 9.02 -30.26
C ARG A 235 -22.79 9.69 -29.93
N PHE A 236 -23.15 9.74 -28.65
CA PHE A 236 -24.32 10.47 -28.18
C PHE A 236 -24.23 11.96 -28.54
N GLN A 237 -23.11 12.61 -28.21
CA GLN A 237 -22.90 14.03 -28.51
C GLN A 237 -22.91 14.34 -30.00
N LYS A 238 -22.27 13.50 -30.82
CA LYS A 238 -22.30 13.67 -32.28
C LYS A 238 -23.73 13.57 -32.82
N HIS A 239 -24.55 12.69 -32.24
CA HIS A 239 -25.94 12.56 -32.62
C HIS A 239 -26.80 13.75 -32.17
N VAL A 240 -26.72 14.16 -30.90
CA VAL A 240 -27.53 15.29 -30.39
C VAL A 240 -27.29 16.57 -31.18
N LYS A 241 -26.04 16.84 -31.59
CA LYS A 241 -25.69 18.00 -32.43
C LYS A 241 -26.29 17.96 -33.84
N GLY A 242 -26.59 16.76 -34.37
CA GLY A 242 -27.10 16.57 -35.73
C GLY A 242 -28.53 16.00 -35.81
N CYS A 243 -29.21 15.81 -34.69
CA CYS A 243 -30.51 15.17 -34.65
C CYS A 243 -31.61 16.13 -35.12
N GLN A 244 -32.14 15.86 -36.32
CA GLN A 244 -33.23 16.62 -36.97
C GLN A 244 -34.62 16.06 -36.68
N ALA A 245 -34.75 15.04 -35.82
CA ALA A 245 -36.06 14.52 -35.45
C ALA A 245 -36.86 15.61 -34.74
N THR A 246 -38.01 15.98 -35.31
CA THR A 246 -39.05 16.73 -34.63
C THR A 246 -39.66 15.78 -33.62
N SER A 247 -39.45 15.98 -32.32
CA SER A 247 -40.06 15.09 -31.34
C SER A 247 -41.58 15.18 -31.49
N LEU A 248 -42.26 14.04 -31.44
CA LEU A 248 -43.66 14.03 -31.07
C LEU A 248 -43.70 14.60 -29.63
N ASP A 249 -44.41 15.72 -29.47
CA ASP A 249 -44.82 16.31 -28.20
C ASP A 249 -43.74 16.83 -27.22
N LEU A 250 -42.69 17.50 -27.70
CA LEU A 250 -41.90 18.40 -26.82
C LEU A 250 -41.90 19.85 -27.36
N PRO A 251 -41.96 20.87 -26.47
CA PRO A 251 -41.95 22.27 -26.89
C PRO A 251 -40.71 22.61 -27.73
N LYS A 252 -40.91 23.35 -28.81
CA LYS A 252 -39.83 23.90 -29.65
C LYS A 252 -38.84 24.67 -28.77
N GLY A 253 -37.59 24.18 -28.68
CA GLY A 253 -36.52 24.78 -27.90
C GLY A 253 -35.86 23.88 -26.84
N CYS A 254 -36.34 22.65 -26.65
CA CYS A 254 -35.75 21.73 -25.68
C CYS A 254 -34.35 21.22 -26.11
N ASN A 255 -33.32 21.71 -25.41
CA ASN A 255 -31.97 21.14 -25.36
C ASN A 255 -31.77 20.34 -24.05
N GLU A 256 -32.77 19.58 -23.63
CA GLU A 256 -32.78 18.91 -22.33
C GLU A 256 -32.27 17.46 -22.41
N VAL A 257 -31.44 17.08 -21.44
CA VAL A 257 -30.88 15.73 -21.22
C VAL A 257 -31.53 15.12 -20.00
N ALA A 258 -32.13 13.93 -20.11
CA ALA A 258 -32.77 13.24 -18.99
C ALA A 258 -31.83 12.19 -18.35
N CYS A 259 -31.75 12.18 -17.02
CA CYS A 259 -31.08 11.12 -16.26
C CYS A 259 -31.94 9.86 -16.25
N LEU A 260 -31.47 8.78 -16.87
CA LEU A 260 -32.21 7.51 -16.95
C LEU A 260 -32.42 6.83 -15.58
N ARG A 261 -31.69 7.24 -14.53
CA ARG A 261 -31.83 6.67 -13.19
C ARG A 261 -32.94 7.34 -12.37
N CYS A 262 -33.16 8.65 -12.55
CA CYS A 262 -34.12 9.40 -11.72
C CYS A 262 -35.10 10.29 -12.50
N GLY A 263 -35.03 10.29 -13.84
CA GLY A 263 -35.93 11.04 -14.71
C GLY A 263 -35.67 12.55 -14.79
N LYS A 264 -34.70 13.11 -14.06
CA LYS A 264 -34.45 14.56 -14.07
C LYS A 264 -33.88 15.06 -15.40
N CYS A 265 -34.44 16.13 -15.94
CA CYS A 265 -34.00 16.81 -17.16
C CYS A 265 -33.03 17.96 -16.87
N PHE A 266 -32.08 18.18 -17.77
CA PHE A 266 -31.05 19.21 -17.64
C PHE A 266 -30.85 19.95 -18.97
N THR A 267 -30.99 21.27 -18.96
CA THR A 267 -30.73 22.14 -20.12
C THR A 267 -29.24 22.43 -20.35
N GLN A 268 -28.38 22.16 -19.35
CA GLN A 268 -26.95 22.45 -19.40
C GLN A 268 -26.09 21.23 -19.04
N GLN A 269 -25.02 21.02 -19.80
CA GLN A 269 -24.06 19.91 -19.65
C GLN A 269 -23.49 19.82 -18.23
N ALA A 270 -23.07 20.95 -17.66
CA ALA A 270 -22.50 20.98 -16.31
C ALA A 270 -23.49 20.49 -15.25
N GLY A 271 -24.78 20.79 -15.42
CA GLY A 271 -25.85 20.33 -14.54
C GLY A 271 -26.03 18.81 -14.60
N PHE A 272 -26.04 18.24 -15.82
CA PHE A 272 -26.14 16.79 -16.01
C PHE A 272 -24.93 16.04 -15.43
N THR A 273 -23.70 16.47 -15.73
CA THR A 273 -22.47 15.82 -15.24
C THR A 273 -22.37 15.84 -13.72
N LYS A 274 -22.71 16.98 -13.09
CA LYS A 274 -22.72 17.11 -11.63
C LYS A 274 -23.77 16.18 -11.00
N HIS A 275 -24.95 16.10 -11.61
CA HIS A 275 -26.02 15.23 -11.15
C HIS A 275 -25.69 13.74 -11.30
N THR A 276 -25.10 13.30 -12.41
CA THR A 276 -24.74 11.88 -12.60
C THR A 276 -23.71 11.43 -11.58
N ALA A 277 -22.73 12.29 -11.26
CA ALA A 277 -21.74 12.00 -10.22
C ALA A 277 -22.39 11.83 -8.83
N SER A 278 -23.34 12.70 -8.47
CA SER A 278 -24.05 12.60 -7.18
C SER A 278 -25.09 11.48 -7.13
N CYS A 279 -25.76 11.20 -8.26
CA CYS A 279 -26.80 10.17 -8.36
C CYS A 279 -26.18 8.76 -8.32
N LEU A 280 -24.91 8.61 -8.68
CA LEU A 280 -24.15 7.36 -8.53
C LEU A 280 -23.71 7.10 -7.08
N SER A 281 -23.43 8.15 -6.30
CA SER A 281 -22.95 8.02 -4.92
C SER A 281 -24.05 7.82 -3.87
N SER A 282 -25.33 8.02 -4.21
CA SER A 282 -26.43 8.00 -3.22
C SER A 282 -26.91 6.59 -2.80
N SER A 283 -26.28 5.51 -3.27
CA SER A 283 -26.67 4.13 -2.91
C SER A 283 -25.92 3.54 -1.71
N VAL A 284 -25.21 4.35 -0.91
CA VAL A 284 -24.56 3.89 0.32
C VAL A 284 -24.87 4.87 1.46
N ASN A 285 -26.00 4.66 2.15
CA ASN A 285 -26.24 5.29 3.45
C ASN A 285 -25.78 4.30 4.54
N LEU A 286 -24.63 4.58 5.15
CA LEU A 286 -24.24 4.01 6.44
C LEU A 286 -24.65 4.99 7.54
N VAL A 287 -25.32 4.42 8.54
CA VAL A 287 -25.94 5.08 9.70
C VAL A 287 -24.92 5.93 10.46
N SER A 288 -25.24 7.22 10.64
CA SER A 288 -24.51 8.15 11.49
C SER A 288 -24.98 8.05 12.94
N GLY A 289 -24.13 7.56 13.84
CA GLY A 289 -24.27 7.75 15.29
C GLY A 289 -23.50 8.99 15.74
N GLU A 290 -24.17 9.85 16.51
CA GLU A 290 -23.65 11.12 17.03
C GLU A 290 -22.84 10.94 18.34
N GLY A 291 -21.72 11.66 18.49
CA GLY A 291 -20.94 11.79 19.74
C GLY A 291 -19.48 12.23 19.52
N PRO A 292 -18.89 13.15 20.33
CA PRO A 292 -17.89 14.08 19.84
C PRO A 292 -16.43 13.62 20.07
N ALA A 293 -15.77 13.22 18.98
CA ALA A 293 -14.34 13.45 18.81
C ALA A 293 -14.17 14.12 17.44
N LYS A 294 -13.54 15.30 17.39
CA LYS A 294 -13.25 15.98 16.12
C LYS A 294 -12.17 15.21 15.37
N LEU A 295 -12.57 14.16 14.67
CA LEU A 295 -11.70 13.38 13.79
C LEU A 295 -11.15 14.32 12.69
N ARG A 296 -9.90 14.75 12.80
CA ARG A 296 -9.25 15.56 11.76
C ARG A 296 -8.87 14.65 10.59
N LYS A 297 -9.80 14.46 9.66
CA LYS A 297 -9.52 13.80 8.37
C LYS A 297 -8.70 14.74 7.50
N ARG A 298 -7.45 14.36 7.18
CA ARG A 298 -6.67 15.00 6.09
C ARG A 298 -6.43 13.96 5.00
N THR A 299 -6.95 14.24 3.82
CA THR A 299 -6.82 13.37 2.63
C THR A 299 -5.75 13.93 1.69
N PHE A 300 -4.87 13.07 1.21
CA PHE A 300 -3.86 13.42 0.20
C PHE A 300 -3.82 12.39 -0.92
N PHE A 301 -3.61 12.89 -2.14
CA PHE A 301 -3.65 12.10 -3.37
C PHE A 301 -2.27 11.55 -3.72
N CYS A 302 -2.12 10.23 -3.81
CA CYS A 302 -0.94 9.58 -4.37
C CYS A 302 -1.34 8.89 -5.69
N LYS A 303 -0.75 9.29 -6.82
CA LYS A 303 -1.00 8.64 -8.13
C LYS A 303 -0.14 7.39 -8.30
N GLN A 304 -0.31 6.39 -7.44
CA GLN A 304 0.28 5.06 -7.67
C GLN A 304 -0.81 4.06 -8.08
N PRO A 305 -0.55 3.16 -9.05
CA PRO A 305 -1.53 2.15 -9.44
C PRO A 305 -1.87 1.22 -8.27
N GLN A 306 -3.16 0.88 -8.11
CA GLN A 306 -3.59 -0.18 -7.20
C GLN A 306 -2.86 -1.48 -7.53
N TYR A 307 -2.47 -2.20 -6.49
CA TYR A 307 -1.59 -3.35 -6.58
C TYR A 307 -2.29 -4.54 -7.25
N ALA A 308 -1.87 -4.87 -8.48
CA ALA A 308 -2.34 -6.07 -9.18
C ALA A 308 -1.68 -7.37 -8.66
N CYS A 309 -0.71 -7.26 -7.75
CA CYS A 309 0.07 -8.40 -7.28
C CYS A 309 0.47 -8.21 -5.80
N GLY A 310 -0.23 -8.91 -4.91
CA GLY A 310 -0.06 -8.95 -3.45
C GLY A 310 -1.23 -9.78 -2.85
N PRO A 311 -1.11 -10.32 -1.63
CA PRO A 311 -2.25 -10.96 -0.97
C PRO A 311 -3.24 -9.87 -0.56
N ASN A 312 -4.14 -9.51 -1.46
CA ASN A 312 -5.16 -8.51 -1.16
C ASN A 312 -6.11 -9.05 -0.10
N TRP A 313 -6.52 -8.19 0.81
CA TRP A 313 -7.53 -8.52 1.81
C TRP A 313 -8.93 -8.41 1.23
N GLY A 314 -9.83 -9.26 1.72
CA GLY A 314 -11.25 -9.16 1.45
C GLY A 314 -11.93 -8.17 2.40
N MET A 315 -13.21 -7.93 2.18
CA MET A 315 -14.00 -7.05 3.04
C MET A 315 -14.03 -7.51 4.50
N ASP A 316 -13.95 -8.82 4.75
CA ASP A 316 -14.01 -9.38 6.10
C ASP A 316 -12.74 -9.06 6.90
N GLU A 317 -11.55 -9.17 6.31
CA GLU A 317 -10.31 -8.78 7.00
C GLU A 317 -10.24 -7.28 7.23
N HIS A 318 -10.72 -6.46 6.29
CA HIS A 318 -10.82 -5.03 6.49
C HIS A 318 -11.80 -4.67 7.62
N ARG A 319 -12.99 -5.29 7.64
CA ARG A 319 -13.96 -5.09 8.73
C ARG A 319 -13.36 -5.50 10.06
N LYS A 320 -12.75 -6.69 10.14
CA LYS A 320 -12.07 -7.16 11.33
C LYS A 320 -11.01 -6.16 11.80
N LEU A 321 -10.19 -5.61 10.90
CA LEU A 321 -9.19 -4.60 11.28
C LEU A 321 -9.86 -3.35 11.85
N HIS A 322 -10.90 -2.84 11.20
CA HIS A 322 -11.63 -1.69 11.72
C HIS A 322 -12.22 -1.96 13.11
N ASP A 323 -12.86 -3.11 13.32
CA ASP A 323 -13.43 -3.52 14.60
C ASP A 323 -12.35 -3.62 15.69
N THR A 324 -11.19 -4.21 15.37
CA THR A 324 -10.04 -4.29 16.29
C THR A 324 -9.53 -2.89 16.67
N LEU A 325 -9.56 -1.93 15.75
CA LEU A 325 -9.08 -0.56 15.99
C LEU A 325 -10.06 0.32 16.76
N VAL A 326 -11.34 -0.06 16.89
CA VAL A 326 -12.32 0.70 17.71
C VAL A 326 -11.86 0.81 19.16
N THR A 327 -11.16 -0.20 19.67
CA THR A 327 -10.64 -0.23 21.05
C THR A 327 -9.28 0.44 21.21
N ARG A 328 -8.73 1.03 20.13
CA ARG A 328 -7.38 1.61 20.10
C ARG A 328 -7.45 3.12 19.96
N SER A 329 -6.79 3.81 20.88
CA SER A 329 -6.79 5.28 20.93
C SER A 329 -5.73 5.92 20.04
N ARG A 330 -4.69 5.19 19.63
CA ARG A 330 -3.47 5.76 19.01
C ARG A 330 -2.97 4.91 17.84
N TRP A 331 -3.22 5.36 16.63
CA TRP A 331 -2.77 4.65 15.43
C TRP A 331 -2.66 5.56 14.20
N ILE A 332 -1.88 5.10 13.22
CA ILE A 332 -1.89 5.55 11.83
C ILE A 332 -2.21 4.34 10.96
N LEU A 333 -3.18 4.50 10.04
CA LEU A 333 -3.57 3.47 9.10
C LEU A 333 -3.29 3.91 7.66
N CYS A 334 -2.35 3.27 6.97
CA CYS A 334 -2.05 3.52 5.57
C CYS A 334 -2.90 2.64 4.65
N HIS A 335 -4.21 2.89 4.62
CA HIS A 335 -5.19 2.12 3.86
C HIS A 335 -5.89 2.97 2.79
N ASP A 336 -6.22 2.33 1.66
CA ASP A 336 -7.03 2.91 0.58
C ASP A 336 -8.50 2.47 0.72
N VAL A 337 -9.42 3.41 0.99
CA VAL A 337 -10.85 3.12 1.14
C VAL A 337 -11.63 3.41 -0.15
N VAL A 338 -11.00 3.91 -1.23
CA VAL A 338 -11.73 4.40 -2.40
C VAL A 338 -11.20 3.79 -3.70
N VAL A 339 -12.05 2.99 -4.35
CA VAL A 339 -11.79 2.11 -5.51
C VAL A 339 -11.21 2.81 -6.75
N GLU A 340 -11.09 4.14 -6.79
CA GLU A 340 -10.63 4.88 -7.97
C GLU A 340 -9.35 5.72 -7.77
N VAL A 341 -8.86 5.92 -6.54
CA VAL A 341 -7.67 6.75 -6.28
C VAL A 341 -6.96 6.28 -5.02
N VAL A 342 -5.65 6.00 -5.09
CA VAL A 342 -4.83 5.67 -3.91
C VAL A 342 -4.72 6.90 -3.02
N VAL A 343 -5.47 6.90 -1.92
CA VAL A 343 -5.40 7.91 -0.86
C VAL A 343 -4.63 7.32 0.32
N VAL A 344 -3.53 7.96 0.73
CA VAL A 344 -2.96 7.68 2.06
C VAL A 344 -3.82 8.45 3.06
N ILE A 345 -4.81 7.78 3.66
CA ILE A 345 -5.64 8.39 4.70
C ILE A 345 -4.90 8.25 6.02
N ILE A 346 -4.12 9.25 6.41
CA ILE A 346 -3.59 9.29 7.78
C ILE A 346 -4.75 9.74 8.69
N VAL A 347 -5.42 8.79 9.31
CA VAL A 347 -6.25 9.06 10.49
C VAL A 347 -5.30 9.03 11.68
N VAL A 348 -4.99 10.19 12.25
CA VAL A 348 -4.37 10.27 13.57
C VAL A 348 -5.51 10.39 14.56
N VAL A 349 -5.70 9.35 15.38
CA VAL A 349 -6.50 9.46 16.60
C VAL A 349 -5.50 9.68 17.73
N ASP A 350 -5.60 10.82 18.40
CA ASP A 350 -4.96 11.07 19.69
C ASP A 350 -6.10 11.50 20.60
N VAL A 351 -6.51 10.61 21.50
CA VAL A 351 -7.49 10.95 22.54
C VAL A 351 -6.65 11.39 23.72
N ASP A 352 -6.51 12.71 23.90
CA ASP A 352 -5.99 13.27 25.14
C ASP A 352 -6.98 12.89 26.24
N VAL A 353 -6.64 11.87 27.03
CA VAL A 353 -7.32 11.61 28.30
C VAL A 353 -6.75 12.64 29.26
N GLU A 354 -7.49 13.73 29.48
CA GLU A 354 -7.26 14.59 30.63
C GLU A 354 -7.43 13.71 31.88
N VAL A 355 -6.30 13.33 32.48
CA VAL A 355 -6.29 12.70 33.78
C VAL A 355 -6.60 13.81 34.77
N ASP A 356 -7.84 13.84 35.23
CA ASP A 356 -8.29 14.71 36.30
C ASP A 356 -7.52 14.31 37.56
N VAL A 357 -6.47 15.06 37.88
CA VAL A 357 -5.69 14.87 39.12
C VAL A 357 -6.42 15.65 40.21
N GLY A 358 -7.50 15.04 40.69
CA GLY A 358 -8.25 15.48 41.88
C GLY A 358 -7.58 15.08 43.18
#